data_AF-A0A2V2Q6R6-F1
#
_entry.id   AF-A0A2V2Q6R6-F1
#
_cell.length_a   1.000
_cell.length_b   1.000
_cell.length_c   1.000
_cell.angle_alpha   90.00
_cell.angle_beta   90.00
_cell.angle_gamma   90.00
#
_symmetry.space_group_name_H-M   'P 1'
#
loop_
_entity.id
_entity.type
_entity.pdbx_description
1 polymer ?
#
loop_
_entity_poly.entity_id
_entity_poly.type
_entity_poly.pdbx_seq_one_letter_code
_entity_poly.pdbx_strand_id
1 'polypeptide(L)'
;MAAQGVRAPGGDAPEEADVGRLLRCAAVFLPGSVPREGLFAFWDPHADIPGGPSSFVYASTAHSDDRAPADTVPYRPAEVTVVRRETGPGDGTPAAGHPGVRSAEVPAALLSVADALPVLVRARHQASAHPATRCWGAAALHALHL
;
A
#
# COMPACT_ATOMS: atom_id res chain seq x y z
N MET A 1 18.01 -12.34 -1.50
CA MET A 1 17.91 -10.92 -1.85
C MET A 1 16.83 -10.33 -0.96
N ALA A 2 17.23 -9.95 0.26
CA ALA A 2 16.30 -9.51 1.30
C ALA A 2 15.86 -8.07 1.01
N ALA A 3 14.56 -7.82 1.00
CA ALA A 3 14.00 -6.48 1.02
C ALA A 3 14.26 -5.86 2.41
N GLN A 4 15.48 -5.37 2.62
CA GLN A 4 15.81 -4.51 3.76
C GLN A 4 15.35 -3.09 3.43
N GLY A 5 14.19 -2.71 3.94
CA GLY A 5 13.66 -1.36 3.69
C GLY A 5 12.29 -1.09 4.29
N VAL A 6 11.89 -1.81 5.33
CA VAL A 6 10.67 -1.48 6.08
C VAL A 6 11.09 -0.82 7.37
N ARG A 7 10.83 0.48 7.50
CA ARG A 7 11.06 1.23 8.75
C ARG A 7 9.72 1.55 9.40
N ALA A 8 9.53 1.14 10.64
CA ALA A 8 8.33 1.52 11.39
C ALA A 8 8.51 2.95 11.95
N PRO A 9 7.64 3.92 11.61
CA PRO A 9 7.48 5.13 12.41
C PRO A 9 6.93 4.72 13.79
N GLY A 10 7.46 5.34 14.85
CA GLY A 10 7.16 4.96 16.23
C GLY A 10 5.69 5.19 16.61
N GLY A 11 4.92 4.11 16.66
CA GLY A 11 3.55 4.03 17.17
C GLY A 11 3.10 2.57 17.19
N ASP A 12 2.86 2.01 18.38
CA ASP A 12 2.51 0.59 18.54
C ASP A 12 0.99 0.32 18.46
N ALA A 13 0.16 1.37 18.41
CA ALA A 13 -1.27 1.22 18.26
C ALA A 13 -1.64 1.09 16.77
N PRO A 14 -2.44 0.08 16.38
CA PRO A 14 -2.98 -0.01 15.03
C PRO A 14 -3.92 1.17 14.76
N GLU A 15 -3.76 1.78 13.59
CA GLU A 15 -4.62 2.84 13.06
C GLU A 15 -5.70 2.24 12.14
N GLU A 16 -6.72 3.01 11.79
CA GLU A 16 -7.80 2.57 10.90
C GLU A 16 -7.63 3.14 9.49
N ALA A 17 -7.55 2.26 8.49
CA ALA A 17 -7.45 2.64 7.08
C ALA A 17 -8.79 2.48 6.37
N ASP A 18 -9.14 3.43 5.49
CA ASP A 18 -10.30 3.31 4.60
C ASP A 18 -10.05 2.24 3.52
N VAL A 19 -10.91 1.22 3.45
CA VAL A 19 -10.78 0.13 2.47
C VAL A 19 -10.87 0.66 1.03
N GLY A 20 -11.70 1.67 0.77
CA GLY A 20 -11.82 2.32 -0.54
C GLY A 20 -10.51 2.94 -1.04
N ARG A 21 -9.72 3.52 -0.14
CA ARG A 21 -8.37 4.02 -0.43
C ARG A 21 -7.38 2.88 -0.65
N LEU A 22 -7.38 1.85 0.20
CA LEU A 22 -6.49 0.69 0.06
C LEU A 22 -6.66 -0.04 -1.28
N LEU A 23 -7.90 -0.10 -1.80
CA LEU A 23 -8.20 -0.69 -3.10
C LEU A 23 -7.46 0.02 -4.26
N ARG A 24 -7.17 1.31 -4.14
CA ARG A 24 -6.43 2.11 -5.14
C ARG A 24 -4.91 2.12 -4.91
N CYS A 25 -4.44 1.62 -3.78
CA CYS A 25 -3.02 1.52 -3.45
C CYS A 25 -2.40 0.28 -4.11
N ALA A 26 -1.12 0.33 -4.42
CA ALA A 26 -0.34 -0.85 -4.76
C ALA A 26 -0.15 -1.74 -3.52
N ALA A 27 -0.06 -3.06 -3.71
CA ALA A 27 0.09 -4.02 -2.62
C ALA A 27 1.23 -5.01 -2.89
N VAL A 28 1.97 -5.37 -1.84
CA VAL A 28 3.01 -6.40 -1.86
C VAL A 28 2.99 -7.22 -0.56
N PHE A 29 3.28 -8.51 -0.66
CA PHE A 29 3.47 -9.38 0.49
C PHE A 29 4.89 -9.24 1.05
N LEU A 30 4.99 -9.06 2.36
CA LEU A 30 6.22 -9.02 3.14
C LEU A 30 6.30 -10.31 3.98
N PRO A 31 7.25 -11.21 3.71
CA PRO A 31 7.35 -12.48 4.43
C PRO A 31 7.75 -12.25 5.90
N GLY A 32 7.04 -12.91 6.80
CA GLY A 32 7.40 -13.02 8.23
C GLY A 32 8.23 -14.27 8.51
N SER A 33 8.62 -14.47 9.78
CA SER A 33 9.37 -15.65 10.24
C SER A 33 8.61 -16.95 9.98
N VAL A 34 7.27 -16.90 10.02
CA VAL A 34 6.37 -17.96 9.57
C VAL A 34 5.34 -17.38 8.59
N PRO A 35 4.74 -18.19 7.70
CA PRO A 35 3.83 -17.67 6.67
C PRO A 35 2.67 -16.81 7.20
N ARG A 36 2.09 -17.18 8.35
CA ARG A 36 0.98 -16.43 8.98
C ARG A 36 1.38 -15.11 9.63
N GLU A 37 2.68 -14.91 9.88
CA GLU A 37 3.25 -13.65 10.38
C GLU A 37 3.65 -12.71 9.24
N GLY A 38 3.42 -13.11 7.98
CA GLY A 38 3.56 -12.20 6.85
C GLY A 38 2.59 -11.03 6.93
N LEU A 39 2.96 -9.95 6.26
CA LEU A 39 2.18 -8.72 6.20
C LEU A 39 1.94 -8.33 4.74
N PHE A 40 0.89 -7.57 4.49
CA PHE A 40 0.75 -6.86 3.22
C PHE A 40 1.05 -5.39 3.43
N ALA A 41 1.97 -4.85 2.63
CA ALA A 41 2.20 -3.42 2.57
C ALA A 41 1.38 -2.83 1.42
N PHE A 42 0.57 -1.82 1.74
CA PHE A 42 -0.17 -1.02 0.79
C PHE A 42 0.46 0.38 0.71
N TRP A 43 0.77 0.85 -0.49
CA TRP A 43 1.27 2.22 -0.67
C TRP A 43 0.62 2.89 -1.87
N ASP A 44 0.45 4.22 -1.81
CA ASP A 44 0.05 5.01 -2.96
C ASP A 44 1.24 5.17 -3.93
N PRO A 45 1.17 4.62 -5.16
CA PRO A 45 2.26 4.74 -6.13
C PRO A 45 2.46 6.18 -6.62
N HIS A 46 1.47 7.07 -6.42
CA HIS A 46 1.48 8.46 -6.85
C HIS A 46 1.76 9.45 -5.71
N ALA A 47 1.94 8.97 -4.48
CA ALA A 47 2.43 9.82 -3.40
C ALA A 47 3.88 10.23 -3.74
N ASP A 48 4.03 11.46 -4.23
CA ASP A 48 5.32 12.12 -4.49
C ASP A 48 5.44 13.24 -3.45
N ILE A 49 5.80 12.88 -2.20
CA ILE A 49 6.13 13.89 -1.19
C ILE A 49 7.41 13.48 -0.46
N PRO A 50 8.57 14.06 -0.82
CA PRO A 50 9.72 14.08 0.07
C PRO A 50 9.36 14.87 1.33
N GLY A 51 9.31 14.21 2.49
CA GLY A 51 9.26 14.89 3.80
C GLY A 51 7.91 15.47 4.25
N GLY A 52 6.78 15.08 3.65
CA GLY A 52 5.45 15.36 4.21
C GLY A 52 5.10 14.36 5.33
N PRO A 53 4.21 14.71 6.29
CA PRO A 53 3.82 13.78 7.35
C PRO A 53 3.28 12.49 6.74
N SER A 54 4.01 11.40 6.98
CA SER A 54 3.81 10.04 6.46
C SER A 54 2.54 9.36 6.96
N SER A 55 1.77 9.99 7.84
CA SER A 55 0.74 9.33 8.64
C SER A 55 -0.69 9.42 8.10
N PHE A 56 -0.99 10.09 6.98
CA PHE A 56 -2.40 10.47 6.70
C PHE A 56 -2.96 10.18 5.31
N VAL A 57 -2.28 9.41 4.44
CA VAL A 57 -2.83 9.12 3.10
C VAL A 57 -3.93 8.04 3.16
N TYR A 58 -3.85 7.11 4.11
CA TYR A 58 -4.78 5.97 4.24
C TYR A 58 -5.82 6.16 5.34
N ALA A 59 -5.49 6.99 6.34
CA ALA A 59 -6.37 7.28 7.47
C ALA A 59 -7.70 7.86 6.98
N SER A 60 -8.78 7.34 7.53
CA SER A 60 -10.12 7.88 7.31
C SER A 60 -10.16 9.31 7.87
N THR A 61 -10.19 10.33 7.01
CA THR A 61 -10.50 11.71 7.43
C THR A 61 -12.00 11.87 7.65
N ALA A 62 -12.66 10.88 8.27
CA ALA A 62 -14.05 10.96 8.66
C ALA A 62 -14.15 11.91 9.86
N HIS A 63 -14.24 13.21 9.56
CA HIS A 63 -14.95 14.13 10.44
C HIS A 63 -16.41 13.67 10.47
N SER A 64 -16.86 13.30 11.66
CA SER A 64 -18.23 13.20 12.15
C SER A 64 -19.33 13.49 11.14
N ASP A 65 -19.75 12.48 10.38
CA ASP A 65 -21.10 12.46 9.81
C ASP A 65 -21.71 11.09 10.12
N ASP A 66 -22.94 11.12 10.63
CA ASP A 66 -23.77 10.00 11.05
C ASP A 66 -24.16 9.13 9.84
N ARG A 67 -23.18 8.47 9.24
CA ARG A 67 -23.33 7.52 8.14
C ARG A 67 -22.70 6.20 8.55
N ALA A 68 -23.27 5.12 8.03
CA ALA A 68 -22.89 3.72 8.23
C ALA A 68 -21.41 3.51 8.59
N PRO A 69 -21.07 2.57 9.50
CA PRO A 69 -19.71 2.38 9.98
C PRO A 69 -18.74 2.38 8.80
N ALA A 70 -17.75 3.27 8.86
CA ALA A 70 -16.74 3.38 7.82
C ALA A 70 -16.14 1.99 7.61
N ASP A 71 -16.06 1.56 6.35
CA ASP A 71 -15.48 0.28 5.96
C ASP A 71 -13.96 0.41 6.12
N THR A 72 -13.51 0.25 7.36
CA THR A 72 -12.12 0.40 7.76
C THR A 72 -11.52 -0.92 8.20
N VAL A 73 -10.19 -0.98 8.15
CA VAL A 73 -9.40 -2.11 8.60
C VAL A 73 -8.20 -1.62 9.41
N PRO A 74 -7.80 -2.36 10.46
CA PRO A 74 -6.65 -2.00 11.26
C PRO A 74 -5.36 -2.15 10.42
N TYR A 75 -4.47 -1.17 10.55
CA TYR A 75 -3.15 -1.19 9.92
C TYR A 75 -2.08 -0.64 10.85
N ARG A 76 -0.84 -1.02 10.59
CA ARG A 76 0.34 -0.41 11.20
C ARG A 76 1.03 0.49 10.19
N PRO A 77 1.28 1.78 10.50
CA PRO A 77 2.04 2.65 9.60
C PRO A 77 3.49 2.15 9.47
N ALA A 78 4.06 2.27 8.27
CA ALA A 78 5.44 1.96 7.94
C ALA A 78 5.95 2.85 6.81
N GLU A 79 7.26 2.88 6.61
CA GLU A 79 7.91 3.34 5.38
C GLU A 79 8.44 2.12 4.63
N VAL A 80 8.27 2.11 3.31
CA VAL A 80 8.82 1.09 2.42
C VAL A 80 9.66 1.73 1.34
N THR A 81 10.83 1.15 1.07
CA THR A 81 11.66 1.56 -0.07
C THR A 81 11.06 1.03 -1.38
N VAL A 82 10.68 1.92 -2.29
CA VAL A 82 10.22 1.56 -3.64
C VAL A 82 11.19 2.05 -4.71
N VAL A 83 11.32 1.26 -5.76
CA VAL A 83 12.10 1.60 -6.94
C VAL A 83 11.17 2.23 -7.96
N ARG A 84 11.42 3.49 -8.32
CA ARG A 84 10.65 4.25 -9.31
C ARG A 84 11.54 4.58 -10.49
N ARG A 85 10.94 4.62 -11.68
CA ARG A 85 11.61 5.19 -12.85
C ARG A 85 11.83 6.68 -12.57
N GLU A 86 13.04 7.15 -12.84
CA GLU A 86 13.31 8.58 -12.88
C GLU A 86 12.59 9.15 -14.09
N THR A 87 11.52 9.88 -13.82
CA THR A 87 10.88 10.72 -14.82
C THR A 87 11.82 11.90 -15.04
N GLY A 88 12.24 12.13 -16.28
CA GLY A 88 13.02 13.32 -16.63
C GLY A 88 12.31 14.61 -16.22
N PRO A 89 12.99 15.77 -16.30
CA PRO A 89 12.39 17.04 -15.95
C PRO A 89 11.02 17.19 -16.64
N GLY A 90 9.99 17.52 -15.85
CA GLY A 90 8.60 17.61 -16.32
C GLY A 90 8.32 18.75 -17.29
N ASP A 91 9.37 19.40 -17.82
CA ASP A 91 9.33 20.47 -18.81
C ASP A 91 9.17 19.94 -20.25
N GLY A 92 9.06 18.61 -20.41
CA GLY A 92 8.91 17.96 -21.72
C GLY A 92 10.22 17.82 -22.48
N THR A 93 11.36 18.23 -21.90
CA THR A 93 12.67 17.99 -22.48
C THR A 93 12.98 16.50 -22.36
N PRO A 94 13.21 15.78 -23.47
CA PRO A 94 13.63 14.40 -23.37
C PRO A 94 14.97 14.36 -22.62
N ALA A 95 15.01 13.62 -21.51
CA ALA A 95 16.25 13.41 -20.77
C ALA A 95 17.27 12.83 -21.75
N ALA A 96 18.40 13.52 -21.93
CA ALA A 96 19.51 13.05 -22.75
C ALA A 96 20.19 11.87 -22.04
N GLY A 97 19.57 10.68 -22.11
CA GLY A 97 20.04 9.47 -21.45
C GLY A 97 19.00 8.36 -21.40
N HIS A 98 19.44 7.16 -21.04
CA HIS A 98 18.52 6.08 -20.68
C HIS A 98 17.69 6.50 -19.46
N PRO A 99 16.42 6.09 -19.37
CA PRO A 99 15.62 6.41 -18.20
C PRO A 99 16.30 5.88 -16.94
N GLY A 100 16.60 6.79 -16.02
CA GLY A 100 17.18 6.47 -14.73
C GLY A 100 16.21 5.70 -13.84
N VAL A 101 16.74 5.18 -12.75
CA VAL A 101 15.96 4.50 -11.71
C VAL A 101 16.37 5.12 -10.38
N ARG A 102 15.39 5.52 -9.56
CA ARG A 102 15.60 6.10 -8.23
C ARG A 102 14.89 5.26 -7.17
N SER A 103 15.53 5.10 -6.01
CA SER A 103 14.86 4.61 -4.80
C SER A 103 14.17 5.77 -4.08
N ALA A 104 12.98 5.52 -3.55
CA ALA A 104 12.24 6.47 -2.73
C ALA A 104 11.64 5.73 -1.52
N GLU A 105 11.76 6.32 -0.33
CA GLU A 105 10.98 5.89 0.84
C GLU A 105 9.56 6.43 0.71
N VAL A 106 8.57 5.55 0.86
CA VAL A 106 7.16 5.92 0.76
C VAL A 106 6.38 5.40 1.95
N PRO A 107 5.37 6.15 2.44
CA PRO A 107 4.50 5.64 3.49
C PRO A 107 3.71 4.43 3.02
N ALA A 108 3.55 3.45 3.89
CA ALA A 108 2.76 2.25 3.64
C ALA A 108 1.89 1.89 4.85
N ALA A 109 0.73 1.33 4.56
CA ALA A 109 -0.11 0.66 5.54
C ALA A 109 0.23 -0.84 5.56
N LEU A 110 0.69 -1.34 6.71
CA LEU A 110 0.94 -2.76 6.93
C LEU A 110 -0.28 -3.42 7.55
N LEU A 111 -0.86 -4.38 6.83
CA LEU A 111 -1.98 -5.18 7.32
C LEU A 111 -1.51 -6.60 7.58
N SER A 112 -2.09 -7.26 8.58
CA SER A 112 -1.93 -8.71 8.73
C SER A 112 -2.52 -9.44 7.52
N VAL A 113 -2.12 -10.69 7.28
CA VAL A 113 -2.77 -11.50 6.23
C VAL A 113 -4.28 -11.59 6.47
N ALA A 114 -4.71 -11.73 7.74
CA ALA A 114 -6.11 -11.83 8.10
C ALA A 114 -6.91 -10.57 7.72
N ASP A 115 -6.37 -9.39 8.00
CA ASP A 115 -7.03 -8.10 7.72
C ASP A 115 -6.97 -7.73 6.23
N ALA A 116 -5.90 -8.13 5.53
CA ALA A 116 -5.72 -7.85 4.11
C ALA A 116 -6.61 -8.72 3.21
N LEU A 117 -6.90 -9.97 3.61
CA LEU A 117 -7.61 -10.94 2.76
C LEU A 117 -8.98 -10.43 2.26
N PRO A 118 -9.88 -9.90 3.10
CA PRO A 118 -11.15 -9.34 2.64
C PRO A 118 -10.98 -8.21 1.62
N VAL A 119 -9.99 -7.33 1.84
CA VAL A 119 -9.68 -6.21 0.94
C VAL A 119 -9.20 -6.73 -0.43
N LEU A 120 -8.29 -7.70 -0.43
CA LEU A 120 -7.73 -8.31 -1.64
C LEU A 120 -8.79 -9.06 -2.46
N VAL A 121 -9.62 -9.86 -1.80
CA VAL A 121 -10.73 -10.58 -2.44
C VAL A 121 -11.69 -9.59 -3.11
N ARG A 122 -12.05 -8.51 -2.41
CA ARG A 122 -12.88 -7.44 -2.99
C ARG A 122 -12.21 -6.76 -4.18
N ALA A 123 -10.91 -6.49 -4.11
CA ALA A 123 -10.15 -5.83 -5.17
C ALA A 123 -10.24 -6.59 -6.50
N ARG A 124 -10.22 -7.93 -6.46
CA ARG A 124 -10.32 -8.76 -7.68
C ARG A 124 -11.49 -8.36 -8.56
N HIS A 125 -12.63 -8.02 -7.97
CA HIS A 125 -13.86 -7.71 -8.69
C HIS A 125 -14.01 -6.22 -9.07
N GLN A 126 -13.11 -5.34 -8.63
CA GLN A 126 -13.23 -3.90 -8.84
C GLN A 126 -12.32 -3.36 -9.95
N ALA A 127 -12.93 -2.81 -11.01
CA ALA A 127 -12.20 -2.21 -12.14
C ALA A 127 -11.22 -1.09 -11.72
N SER A 128 -11.62 -0.28 -10.75
CA SER A 128 -10.84 0.85 -10.23
C SER A 128 -9.72 0.46 -9.26
N ALA A 129 -9.62 -0.81 -8.86
CA ALA A 129 -8.58 -1.24 -7.95
C ALA A 129 -7.21 -1.32 -8.64
N HIS A 130 -6.15 -1.03 -7.90
CA HIS A 130 -4.79 -1.05 -8.43
C HIS A 130 -4.44 -2.44 -8.97
N PRO A 131 -3.81 -2.56 -10.16
CA PRO A 131 -3.51 -3.86 -10.79
C PRO A 131 -2.77 -4.84 -9.87
N ALA A 132 -1.77 -4.38 -9.12
CA ALA A 132 -1.04 -5.22 -8.16
C ALA A 132 -1.96 -5.80 -7.07
N THR A 133 -2.87 -5.00 -6.54
CA THR A 133 -3.83 -5.39 -5.49
C THR A 133 -4.85 -6.38 -6.03
N ARG A 134 -5.32 -6.19 -7.26
CA ARG A 134 -6.19 -7.16 -7.95
C ARG A 134 -5.49 -8.49 -8.24
N CYS A 135 -4.20 -8.45 -8.56
CA CYS A 135 -3.38 -9.65 -8.76
C CYS A 135 -3.32 -10.48 -7.48
N TRP A 136 -3.02 -9.85 -6.35
CA TRP A 136 -3.06 -10.51 -5.04
C TRP A 136 -4.45 -11.02 -4.66
N GLY A 137 -5.52 -10.31 -5.03
CA GLY A 137 -6.89 -10.80 -4.90
C GLY A 137 -7.15 -12.10 -5.66
N ALA A 138 -6.63 -12.21 -6.89
CA ALA A 138 -6.73 -13.44 -7.67
C ALA A 138 -5.95 -14.59 -7.00
N ALA A 139 -4.73 -14.31 -6.53
CA ALA A 139 -3.91 -15.28 -5.82
C ALA A 139 -4.59 -15.77 -4.52
N ALA A 140 -5.21 -14.87 -3.77
CA ALA A 140 -5.96 -15.19 -2.55
C ALA A 140 -7.15 -16.11 -2.84
N LEU A 141 -7.98 -15.77 -3.83
CA LEU A 141 -9.12 -16.61 -4.24
C LEU A 141 -8.66 -18.00 -4.69
N HIS A 142 -7.61 -18.09 -5.51
CA HIS A 142 -7.02 -19.36 -5.91
C HIS A 142 -6.52 -20.19 -4.72
N ALA A 143 -5.85 -19.56 -3.74
CA ALA A 143 -5.35 -20.24 -2.55
C ALA A 143 -6.48 -20.72 -1.61
N LEU A 144 -7.61 -20.01 -1.60
CA LEU A 144 -8.81 -20.38 -0.86
C LEU A 144 -9.72 -21.37 -1.60
N HIS A 145 -9.37 -21.73 -2.84
CA HIS A 145 -10.17 -22.56 -3.74
C HIS A 145 -11.58 -21.99 -4.01
N LEU A 146 -11.67 -20.68 -4.20
CA LEU A 146 -12.88 -19.93 -4.53
C LEU A 146 -12.88 -19.43 -5.98
#